data_AF-A0A836RSA3-F1
#
_entry.id   AF-A0A836RSA3-F1
#
_cell.length_a   1.000
_cell.length_b   1.000
_cell.length_c   1.000
_cell.angle_alpha   90.00
_cell.angle_beta   90.00
_cell.angle_gamma   90.00
#
_symmetry.space_group_name_H-M   'P 1'
#
loop_
_entity.id
_entity.type
_entity.pdbx_description
1 polymer ?
#
loop_
_entity_poly.entity_id
_entity_poly.type
_entity_poly.pdbx_seq_one_letter_code
_entity_poly.pdbx_strand_id
1 'polypeptide(L)'
;MDFQQYYLELFEMLNATCKKIASGKYDDTDADRLFELAKHPRYPAFLSELAESFGMMLVKVEAREFRMQQIIEDLEAAKARLEKCAPTGDQDT
;
A
#
# COMPACT_ATOMS: atom_id res chain seq x y z
N MET A 1 -25.16 15.84 -19.22
CA MET A 1 -23.95 15.70 -18.40
C MET A 1 -23.17 16.98 -18.56
N ASP A 2 -23.06 17.78 -17.51
CA ASP A 2 -22.14 18.91 -17.50
C ASP A 2 -20.71 18.35 -17.37
N PHE A 3 -19.84 18.69 -18.34
CA PHE A 3 -18.46 18.22 -18.32
C PHE A 3 -17.77 18.61 -17.01
N GLN A 4 -18.02 19.81 -16.49
CA GLN A 4 -17.40 20.27 -15.25
C GLN A 4 -17.77 19.37 -14.07
N GLN A 5 -19.05 19.00 -13.97
CA GLN A 5 -19.54 18.09 -12.93
C GLN A 5 -18.90 16.71 -13.03
N TYR A 6 -18.78 16.16 -14.25
CA TYR A 6 -18.13 14.87 -14.47
C TYR A 6 -16.64 14.86 -14.04
N TYR A 7 -15.89 15.90 -14.39
CA TYR A 7 -14.49 16.01 -13.96
C TYR A 7 -14.37 16.13 -12.44
N LEU A 8 -15.25 16.93 -11.81
CA LEU A 8 -15.23 17.11 -10.37
C LEU A 8 -15.46 15.78 -9.64
N GLU A 9 -16.46 15.00 -10.07
CA GLU A 9 -16.75 13.68 -9.50
C GLU A 9 -15.56 12.71 -9.64
N LEU A 10 -14.88 12.73 -10.78
CA LEU A 10 -13.66 11.92 -11.00
C LEU A 10 -12.53 12.31 -10.04
N PHE A 11 -12.30 13.62 -9.85
CA PHE A 11 -11.29 14.11 -8.91
C PHE A 11 -11.65 13.81 -7.46
N GLU A 12 -12.92 13.91 -7.09
CA GLU A 12 -13.41 13.54 -5.76
C GLU A 12 -13.19 12.06 -5.48
N MET A 13 -13.49 11.18 -6.46
CA MET A 13 -13.21 9.76 -6.35
C MET A 13 -11.71 9.48 -6.18
N LEU A 14 -10.86 10.08 -7.02
CA LEU A 14 -9.41 9.90 -6.93
C LEU A 14 -8.88 10.38 -5.56
N ASN A 15 -9.30 11.57 -5.12
CA ASN A 15 -8.89 12.14 -3.85
C ASN A 15 -9.33 11.29 -2.65
N ALA A 16 -10.56 10.76 -2.67
CA ALA A 16 -11.05 9.88 -1.62
C ALA A 16 -10.22 8.60 -1.53
N THR A 17 -9.89 7.97 -2.66
CA THR A 17 -9.02 6.80 -2.73
C THR A 17 -7.62 7.11 -2.20
N CYS A 18 -7.01 8.22 -2.66
CA CYS A 18 -5.67 8.63 -2.20
C CYS A 18 -5.62 8.90 -0.68
N LYS A 19 -6.67 9.48 -0.09
CA LYS A 19 -6.74 9.73 1.36
C LYS A 19 -6.74 8.42 2.16
N LYS A 20 -7.49 7.41 1.70
CA LYS A 20 -7.51 6.09 2.35
C LYS A 20 -6.14 5.43 2.30
N ILE A 21 -5.51 5.41 1.12
CA ILE A 21 -4.16 4.86 0.91
C ILE A 21 -3.15 5.57 1.82
N ALA A 22 -3.15 6.90 1.82
CA ALA A 22 -2.23 7.69 2.66
C ALA A 22 -2.42 7.47 4.16
N SER A 23 -3.64 7.11 4.60
CA SER A 23 -3.92 6.77 6.00
C SER A 23 -3.54 5.34 6.40
N GLY A 24 -3.12 4.51 5.43
CA GLY A 24 -2.89 3.07 5.62
C GLY A 24 -4.17 2.27 5.87
N LYS A 25 -5.35 2.86 5.63
CA LYS A 25 -6.67 2.24 5.83
C LYS A 25 -7.38 2.10 4.49
N TYR A 26 -6.80 1.31 3.62
CA TYR A 26 -7.34 0.98 2.30
C TYR A 26 -7.48 -0.54 2.19
N ASP A 27 -8.34 -0.97 1.29
CA ASP A 27 -8.53 -2.37 0.94
C ASP A 27 -8.22 -2.60 -0.55
N ASP A 28 -8.30 -3.86 -0.98
CA ASP A 28 -8.10 -4.24 -2.38
C ASP A 28 -9.04 -3.50 -3.33
N THR A 29 -10.25 -3.13 -2.87
CA THR A 29 -11.22 -2.41 -3.70
C THR A 29 -10.79 -0.95 -3.94
N ASP A 30 -10.17 -0.32 -2.94
CA ASP A 30 -9.59 1.01 -3.08
C ASP A 30 -8.39 1.00 -4.04
N ALA A 31 -7.53 -0.03 -3.96
CA ALA A 31 -6.42 -0.23 -4.89
C ALA A 31 -6.92 -0.46 -6.32
N ASP A 32 -7.88 -1.38 -6.50
CA ASP A 32 -8.50 -1.66 -7.80
C ASP A 32 -9.11 -0.40 -8.41
N ARG A 33 -9.82 0.41 -7.60
CA ARG A 33 -10.40 1.68 -8.06
C ARG A 33 -9.32 2.64 -8.55
N LEU A 34 -8.18 2.73 -7.88
CA LEU A 34 -7.06 3.55 -8.33
C LEU A 34 -6.53 3.08 -9.70
N PHE A 35 -6.33 1.78 -9.87
CA PHE A 35 -5.86 1.20 -11.13
C PHE A 35 -6.91 1.31 -12.25
N GLU A 36 -8.20 1.24 -11.95
CA GLU A 36 -9.25 1.51 -12.93
C GLU A 36 -9.17 2.94 -13.45
N LEU A 37 -9.00 3.94 -12.58
CA LEU A 37 -8.87 5.35 -12.98
C LEU A 37 -7.63 5.61 -13.86
N ALA A 38 -6.58 4.80 -13.69
CA ALA A 38 -5.37 4.85 -14.51
C ALA A 38 -5.54 4.28 -15.93
N LYS A 39 -6.67 3.65 -16.27
CA LYS A 39 -6.86 3.04 -17.60
C LYS A 39 -7.03 4.06 -18.71
N HIS A 40 -6.12 4.00 -19.68
CA HIS A 40 -6.23 4.72 -20.95
C HIS A 40 -6.98 3.92 -22.02
N PRO A 41 -7.77 4.57 -22.90
CA PRO A 41 -8.16 5.99 -22.94
C PRO A 41 -9.51 6.25 -22.24
N ARG A 42 -9.87 5.45 -21.22
CA ARG A 42 -11.22 5.43 -20.63
C ARG A 42 -11.57 6.72 -19.89
N TYR A 43 -10.58 7.34 -19.26
CA TYR A 43 -10.72 8.59 -18.52
C TYR A 43 -9.90 9.71 -19.18
N PRO A 44 -10.18 10.98 -18.83
CA PRO A 44 -9.38 12.10 -19.30
C PRO A 44 -7.89 11.89 -19.01
N ALA A 45 -7.03 12.13 -20.01
CA ALA A 45 -5.61 11.77 -19.97
C ALA A 45 -4.91 12.22 -18.66
N PHE A 46 -5.11 13.48 -18.27
CA PHE A 46 -4.52 14.03 -17.04
C PHE A 46 -4.96 13.28 -15.77
N LEU A 47 -6.22 12.86 -15.68
CA LEU A 47 -6.70 12.08 -14.53
C LEU A 47 -6.06 10.69 -14.51
N SER A 48 -5.99 10.03 -15.67
CA SER A 48 -5.36 8.71 -15.77
C SER A 48 -3.88 8.74 -15.46
N GLU A 49 -3.14 9.75 -15.94
CA GLU A 49 -1.72 9.95 -15.62
C GLU A 49 -1.49 10.18 -14.12
N LEU A 50 -2.37 10.95 -13.47
CA LEU A 50 -2.34 11.13 -12.02
C LEU A 50 -2.61 9.82 -11.29
N ALA A 51 -3.67 9.11 -11.67
CA ALA A 51 -4.03 7.83 -11.08
C ALA A 51 -2.93 6.78 -11.27
N GLU A 52 -2.26 6.75 -12.43
CA GLU A 52 -1.10 5.90 -12.68
C GLU A 52 0.08 6.24 -11.77
N SER A 53 0.39 7.54 -11.63
CA SER A 53 1.46 8.02 -10.76
C SER A 53 1.22 7.62 -9.30
N PHE A 54 -0.01 7.75 -8.82
CA PHE A 54 -0.41 7.30 -7.49
C PHE A 54 -0.44 5.77 -7.37
N GLY A 55 -0.85 5.05 -8.41
CA GLY A 55 -0.82 3.58 -8.45
C GLY A 55 0.61 3.05 -8.32
N MET A 56 1.56 3.66 -9.01
CA MET A 56 2.99 3.35 -8.87
C MET A 56 3.52 3.65 -7.46
N MET A 57 3.00 4.68 -6.80
CA MET A 57 3.34 4.98 -5.41
C MET A 57 2.78 3.91 -4.46
N LEU A 58 1.53 3.47 -4.67
CA LEU A 58 0.90 2.41 -3.87
C LEU A 58 1.70 1.10 -3.95
N VAL A 59 2.08 0.65 -5.15
CA VAL A 59 2.89 -0.57 -5.33
C VAL A 59 4.22 -0.48 -4.56
N LYS A 60 4.85 0.69 -4.52
CA LYS A 60 6.08 0.91 -3.73
C LYS A 60 5.83 0.85 -2.22
N VAL A 61 4.68 1.31 -1.76
CA VAL A 61 4.27 1.21 -0.34
C VAL A 61 4.06 -0.24 0.03
N GLU A 62 3.28 -1.00 -0.74
CA GLU A 62 3.04 -2.43 -0.50
C GLU A 62 4.34 -3.24 -0.51
N ALA A 63 5.22 -3.00 -1.48
CA ALA A 63 6.52 -3.67 -1.53
C ALA A 63 7.39 -3.36 -0.30
N ARG A 64 7.27 -2.15 0.25
CA ARG A 64 7.98 -1.75 1.47
C ARG A 64 7.40 -2.44 2.70
N GLU A 65 6.07 -2.50 2.81
CA GLU A 65 5.37 -3.18 3.91
C GLU A 65 5.67 -4.69 3.91
N PHE A 66 5.60 -5.32 2.73
CA PHE A 66 5.96 -6.73 2.57
C PHE A 66 7.41 -7.00 3.00
N ARG A 67 8.37 -6.16 2.57
CA ARG A 67 9.77 -6.30 2.99
C ARG A 67 9.94 -6.10 4.51
N MET A 68 9.22 -5.16 5.11
CA MET A 68 9.26 -4.96 6.57
C MET A 68 8.77 -6.20 7.31
N GLN A 69 7.69 -6.81 6.84
CA GLN A 69 7.14 -8.03 7.42
C GLN A 69 8.16 -9.19 7.35
N GLN A 70 8.81 -9.38 6.21
CA GLN A 70 9.88 -10.37 6.07
C GLN A 70 11.04 -10.15 7.04
N ILE A 71 11.47 -8.89 7.22
CA ILE A 71 12.55 -8.56 8.17
C ILE A 71 12.15 -8.92 9.61
N ILE A 72 10.89 -8.68 9.99
CA ILE A 72 10.39 -9.04 11.33
C ILE A 72 10.43 -10.56 11.51
N GLU A 73 9.94 -11.32 10.52
CA GLU A 73 9.96 -12.79 10.55
C GLU A 73 11.38 -13.34 10.66
N ASP A 74 12.33 -12.78 9.91
CA ASP A 74 13.74 -13.16 9.96
C ASP A 74 14.35 -12.87 11.34
N LEU A 75 14.02 -11.72 11.95
CA LEU A 75 14.46 -11.34 13.28
C LEU A 75 13.91 -12.27 14.36
N GLU A 76 12.62 -12.62 14.29
CA GLU A 76 11.98 -13.55 15.21
C GLU A 76 12.59 -14.96 15.09
N ALA A 77 12.82 -15.44 13.87
CA ALA A 77 13.47 -16.71 13.62
C ALA A 77 14.92 -16.73 14.16
N ALA A 78 15.67 -15.65 13.95
CA ALA A 78 17.03 -15.52 14.48
C ALA A 78 17.04 -15.52 16.02
N LYS A 79 16.13 -14.77 16.65
CA LYS A 79 15.97 -14.77 18.11
C LYS A 79 15.68 -16.16 18.65
N ALA A 80 14.71 -16.87 18.05
CA ALA A 80 14.36 -18.24 18.47
C ALA A 80 15.52 -19.23 18.33
N ARG A 81 16.40 -19.05 17.34
CA ARG A 81 17.61 -19.88 17.18
C ARG A 81 18.64 -19.60 18.27
N LEU A 82 18.81 -18.34 18.65
CA LEU A 82 19.73 -17.95 19.71
C LEU A 82 19.25 -18.46 21.07
N GLU A 83 17.96 -18.33 21.37
CA GLU A 83 17.36 -18.85 22.62
C GLU A 83 17.47 -20.37 22.74
N LYS A 84 17.44 -21.11 21.62
CA LYS A 84 17.65 -22.56 21.61
C LYS A 84 19.11 -22.98 21.76
N CYS A 85 20.05 -22.12 21.35
CA CYS A 85 21.49 -22.42 21.34
C CYS A 85 22.21 -21.90 22.59
N ALA A 86 21.66 -20.87 23.25
CA ALA A 86 22.02 -20.52 24.61
C ALA A 86 21.37 -21.56 25.55
N PRO A 87 22.10 -22.53 26.11
CA PRO A 87 21.57 -23.24 27.27
C PRO A 87 21.22 -22.17 28.30
N THR A 88 20.10 -22.34 29.00
CA THR A 88 19.78 -21.58 30.22
C THR A 88 20.86 -21.86 31.26
N GLY A 89 22.02 -21.22 31.10
CA GLY A 89 23.09 -21.12 32.06
C GLY A 89 22.84 -19.87 32.89
N ASP A 90 21.85 -19.96 33.76
CA ASP A 90 21.80 -19.31 35.08
C ASP A 90 20.48 -19.71 35.75
N GLN A 91 20.46 -20.94 36.22
CA GLN A 91 19.83 -21.24 37.51
C GLN A 91 20.97 -21.65 38.44
N ASP A 92 21.87 -20.70 38.75
CA ASP A 92 22.84 -20.86 39.82
C ASP A 92 22.25 -20.27 41.11
N THR A 93 22.04 -21.19 42.06
CA THR A 93 21.99 -21.03 43.54
C THR A 93 20.87 -20.24 44.22
#